data_AF-A0A2W4IS24-F1
#
_entry.id   AF-A0A2W4IS24-F1
#
_cell.length_a   1.000
_cell.length_b   1.000
_cell.length_c   1.000
_cell.angle_alpha   90.00
_cell.angle_beta   90.00
_cell.angle_gamma   90.00
#
_symmetry.space_group_name_H-M   'P 1'
#
loop_
_entity.id
_entity.type
_entity.pdbx_description
1 polymer ?
#
loop_
_entity_poly.entity_id
_entity_poly.type
_entity_poly.pdbx_seq_one_letter_code
_entity_poly.pdbx_strand_id
1 'polypeptide(L)'
;MVTFADLRDARLEPLAEAAQAWSTVAKAFDELEEQCTTDLTGFLHASGWQGNAAAAALARADNLDDEFEIVSMQARTTASVLRNAAEQFEDLRRRLLSAVNGARAAGLHVDDDGRVSAPLPSAPYLTPDQEQAERRALANAEIYGKLIAKIVNEATEVDDRTARALRALQPADDGGHYAWEYNKATEAAKAAAEALGLSADSIPAPGTDPKAVKDWWSSLSPDERQVLLTAFPERLGALDGLPAVDRDYANRLALRNFIGDNIANHRDSGNPEHERALKLLERLEQSETNPPHKRLYLLSIDPVGDGKAAIAIGNPDTADHTAVLVPGVANALVSYTTPVPQKIR
;
A
#
# COMPACT_ATOMS: atom_id res chain seq x y z
N MET A 1 -15.32 -11.99 16.43
CA MET A 1 -16.26 -10.98 16.97
C MET A 1 -15.69 -10.48 18.28
N VAL A 2 -15.48 -9.18 18.36
CA VAL A 2 -14.85 -8.51 19.52
C VAL A 2 -15.90 -8.29 20.59
N THR A 3 -15.60 -8.63 21.84
CA THR A 3 -16.49 -8.35 22.98
C THR A 3 -16.17 -7.00 23.63
N PHE A 4 -17.08 -6.51 24.48
CA PHE A 4 -16.83 -5.32 25.31
C PHE A 4 -15.57 -5.47 26.15
N ALA A 5 -15.39 -6.63 26.79
CA ALA A 5 -14.22 -6.92 27.62
C ALA A 5 -12.94 -6.96 26.79
N ASP A 6 -12.97 -7.59 25.60
CA ASP A 6 -11.82 -7.63 24.70
C ASP A 6 -11.33 -6.21 24.36
N LEU A 7 -12.24 -5.31 23.97
CA LEU A 7 -11.90 -3.94 23.60
C LEU A 7 -11.45 -3.09 24.81
N ARG A 8 -12.09 -3.27 25.97
CA ARG A 8 -11.75 -2.57 27.22
C ARG A 8 -10.33 -2.91 27.69
N ASP A 9 -10.01 -4.20 27.64
CA ASP A 9 -8.80 -4.77 28.24
C ASP A 9 -7.69 -5.02 27.20
N ALA A 10 -7.93 -4.68 25.93
CA ALA A 10 -6.99 -4.85 24.82
C ALA A 10 -5.61 -4.27 25.15
N ARG A 11 -4.57 -5.09 24.97
CA ARG A 11 -3.17 -4.67 24.96
C ARG A 11 -2.76 -4.41 23.52
N LEU A 12 -2.52 -3.14 23.18
CA LEU A 12 -2.29 -2.70 21.81
C LEU A 12 -0.80 -2.48 21.52
N GLU A 13 0.04 -2.44 22.55
CA GLU A 13 1.50 -2.30 22.42
C GLU A 13 2.12 -3.41 21.56
N PRO A 14 1.75 -4.71 21.71
CA PRO A 14 2.30 -5.77 20.85
C PRO A 14 1.97 -5.59 19.37
N LEU A 15 0.85 -4.95 19.05
CA LEU A 15 0.44 -4.69 17.67
C LEU A 15 1.33 -3.63 17.02
N ALA A 16 1.62 -2.55 17.75
CA ALA A 16 2.57 -1.52 17.32
C ALA A 16 4.00 -2.06 17.23
N GLU A 17 4.43 -2.89 18.18
CA GLU A 17 5.74 -3.57 18.14
C GLU A 17 5.86 -4.50 16.93
N ALA A 18 4.82 -5.28 16.63
CA ALA A 18 4.78 -6.14 15.44
C ALA A 18 4.89 -5.31 14.16
N ALA A 19 4.19 -4.17 14.08
CA ALA A 19 4.28 -3.28 12.94
C ALA A 19 5.70 -2.73 12.74
N GLN A 20 6.36 -2.34 13.83
CA GLN A 20 7.76 -1.89 13.79
C GLN A 20 8.73 -3.02 13.37
N ALA A 21 8.49 -4.25 13.83
CA ALA A 21 9.27 -5.41 13.42
C ALA A 21 9.15 -5.65 11.90
N TRP A 22 7.93 -5.61 11.35
CA TRP A 22 7.70 -5.73 9.90
C TRP A 22 8.34 -4.59 9.09
N SER A 23 8.30 -3.35 9.59
CA SER A 23 9.06 -2.25 8.98
C SER A 23 10.57 -2.47 8.99
N THR A 24 11.09 -3.13 10.02
CA THR A 24 12.52 -3.47 10.10
C THR A 24 12.87 -4.57 9.08
N VAL A 25 12.00 -5.56 8.92
CA VAL A 25 12.14 -6.60 7.89
C VAL A 25 12.14 -5.97 6.49
N ALA A 26 11.16 -5.11 6.20
CA ALA A 26 11.11 -4.39 4.93
C ALA A 26 12.42 -3.65 4.62
N LYS A 27 12.92 -2.87 5.58
CA LYS A 27 14.17 -2.13 5.43
C LYS A 27 15.36 -3.05 5.19
N ALA A 28 15.43 -4.19 5.88
CA ALA A 28 16.51 -5.15 5.68
C ALA A 28 16.48 -5.75 4.27
N PHE A 29 15.29 -6.00 3.69
CA PHE A 29 15.16 -6.46 2.31
C PHE A 29 15.48 -5.35 1.30
N ASP A 30 15.07 -4.10 1.52
CA ASP A 30 15.50 -2.95 0.71
C ASP A 30 17.04 -2.81 0.71
N GLU A 31 17.69 -3.00 1.87
CA GLU A 31 19.16 -2.95 1.97
C GLU A 31 19.85 -4.13 1.26
N LEU A 32 19.24 -5.31 1.26
CA LEU A 32 19.74 -6.50 0.53
C LEU A 32 19.57 -6.36 -0.98
N GLU A 33 18.46 -5.77 -1.44
CA GLU A 33 18.23 -5.37 -2.83
C GLU A 33 19.33 -4.41 -3.27
N GLU A 34 19.52 -3.28 -2.57
CA GLU A 34 20.55 -2.29 -2.90
C GLU A 34 21.97 -2.90 -2.96
N GLN A 35 22.30 -3.79 -2.02
CA GLN A 35 23.57 -4.53 -2.03
C GLN A 35 23.67 -5.50 -3.22
N CYS A 36 22.60 -6.23 -3.54
CA CYS A 36 22.56 -7.12 -4.71
C CYS A 36 22.79 -6.31 -5.99
N THR A 37 22.05 -5.22 -6.18
CA THR A 37 22.16 -4.34 -7.33
C THR A 37 23.57 -3.73 -7.45
N THR A 38 24.14 -3.24 -6.34
CA THR A 38 25.42 -2.52 -6.34
C THR A 38 26.64 -3.43 -6.43
N ASP A 39 26.70 -4.46 -5.57
CA ASP A 39 27.90 -5.27 -5.38
C ASP A 39 27.93 -6.50 -6.31
N LEU A 40 26.77 -6.98 -6.76
CA LEU A 40 26.67 -8.15 -7.64
C LEU A 40 26.28 -7.74 -9.06
N THR A 41 25.04 -7.33 -9.27
CA THR A 41 24.45 -7.19 -10.61
C THR A 41 25.14 -6.09 -11.41
N GLY A 42 25.36 -4.92 -10.79
CA GLY A 42 26.06 -3.80 -11.41
C GLY A 42 27.50 -4.13 -11.82
N PHE A 43 28.25 -4.83 -10.97
CA PHE A 43 29.61 -5.27 -11.29
C PHE A 43 29.61 -6.30 -12.43
N LEU A 44 28.72 -7.29 -12.38
CA LEU A 44 28.62 -8.32 -13.41
C LEU A 44 28.28 -7.73 -14.78
N HIS A 45 27.32 -6.80 -14.85
CA HIS A 45 27.02 -6.08 -16.09
C HIS A 45 28.21 -5.26 -16.60
N ALA A 46 28.91 -4.54 -15.71
CA ALA A 46 30.05 -3.71 -16.08
C ALA A 46 31.28 -4.52 -16.53
N SER A 47 31.41 -5.78 -16.08
CA SER A 47 32.56 -6.64 -16.37
C SER A 47 32.68 -7.06 -17.85
N GLY A 48 31.59 -6.99 -18.61
CA GLY A 48 31.52 -7.55 -19.96
C GLY A 48 31.55 -9.08 -20.00
N TRP A 49 31.26 -9.76 -18.87
CA TRP A 49 31.17 -11.22 -18.80
C TRP A 49 30.02 -11.75 -19.66
N GLN A 50 30.32 -12.73 -20.51
CA GLN A 50 29.39 -13.27 -21.50
C GLN A 50 29.45 -14.79 -21.59
N GLY A 51 28.43 -15.37 -22.21
CA GLY A 51 28.26 -16.81 -22.41
C GLY A 51 27.15 -17.41 -21.53
N ASN A 52 26.86 -18.70 -21.72
CA ASN A 52 25.72 -19.35 -21.07
C ASN A 52 25.76 -19.28 -19.53
N ALA A 53 26.95 -19.38 -18.94
CA ALA A 53 27.13 -19.25 -17.50
C ALA A 53 26.83 -17.83 -17.00
N ALA A 54 27.26 -16.81 -17.75
CA ALA A 54 26.98 -15.41 -17.44
C ALA A 54 25.47 -15.13 -17.51
N ALA A 55 24.82 -15.59 -18.57
CA ALA A 55 23.38 -15.44 -18.75
C ALA A 55 22.58 -16.09 -17.61
N ALA A 56 22.95 -17.32 -17.20
CA ALA A 56 22.29 -18.00 -16.09
C ALA A 56 22.52 -17.31 -14.74
N ALA A 57 23.72 -16.78 -14.50
CA ALA A 57 24.05 -16.08 -13.26
C ALA A 57 23.33 -14.73 -13.14
N LEU A 58 23.32 -13.93 -14.20
CA LEU A 58 22.59 -12.66 -14.26
C LEU A 58 21.09 -12.89 -14.05
N ALA A 59 20.49 -13.84 -14.77
CA ALA A 59 19.09 -14.19 -14.58
C ALA A 59 18.77 -14.61 -13.13
N ARG A 60 19.67 -15.33 -12.43
CA ARG A 60 19.45 -15.66 -11.01
C ARG A 60 19.56 -14.44 -10.10
N ALA A 61 20.49 -13.52 -10.40
CA ALA A 61 20.65 -12.28 -9.65
C ALA A 61 19.42 -11.37 -9.81
N ASP A 62 18.91 -11.21 -11.03
CA ASP A 62 17.69 -10.45 -11.31
C ASP A 62 16.48 -11.05 -10.56
N ASN A 63 16.33 -12.38 -10.58
CA ASN A 63 15.28 -13.04 -9.79
C ASN A 63 15.45 -12.83 -8.28
N LEU A 64 16.68 -12.69 -7.77
CA LEU A 64 16.92 -12.45 -6.35
C LEU A 64 16.55 -11.01 -5.95
N ASP A 65 16.84 -10.07 -6.84
CA ASP A 65 16.45 -8.66 -6.72
C ASP A 65 14.93 -8.54 -6.63
N ASP A 66 14.21 -9.18 -7.56
CA ASP A 66 12.75 -9.26 -7.54
C ASP A 66 12.20 -9.93 -6.26
N GLU A 67 12.82 -11.02 -5.80
CA GLU A 67 12.46 -11.69 -4.53
C GLU A 67 12.56 -10.73 -3.34
N PHE A 68 13.61 -9.90 -3.28
CA PHE A 68 13.78 -8.90 -2.21
C PHE A 68 12.77 -7.75 -2.33
N GLU A 69 12.54 -7.22 -3.52
CA GLU A 69 11.58 -6.14 -3.76
C GLU A 69 10.16 -6.57 -3.34
N ILE A 70 9.71 -7.76 -3.74
CA ILE A 70 8.39 -8.32 -3.41
C ILE A 70 8.24 -8.48 -1.90
N VAL A 71 9.23 -9.09 -1.23
CA VAL A 71 9.16 -9.33 0.22
C VAL A 71 9.19 -8.00 0.99
N SER A 72 10.01 -7.04 0.56
CA SER A 72 10.01 -5.70 1.14
C SER A 72 8.64 -5.04 1.00
N MET A 73 8.04 -5.08 -0.19
CA MET A 73 6.71 -4.53 -0.47
C MET A 73 5.61 -5.16 0.40
N GLN A 74 5.59 -6.49 0.53
CA GLN A 74 4.64 -7.20 1.40
C GLN A 74 4.86 -6.89 2.88
N ALA A 75 6.12 -6.80 3.32
CA ALA A 75 6.47 -6.45 4.68
C ALA A 75 6.06 -5.00 5.02
N ARG A 76 6.29 -4.04 4.12
CA ARG A 76 5.81 -2.64 4.27
C ARG A 76 4.30 -2.58 4.39
N THR A 77 3.58 -3.28 3.50
CA THR A 77 2.11 -3.33 3.50
C THR A 77 1.57 -3.95 4.79
N THR A 78 2.21 -5.03 5.27
CA THR A 78 1.87 -5.67 6.56
C THR A 78 2.06 -4.70 7.72
N ALA A 79 3.19 -3.98 7.73
CA ALA A 79 3.45 -2.97 8.76
C ALA A 79 2.39 -1.86 8.76
N SER A 80 1.98 -1.37 7.58
CA SER A 80 0.93 -0.36 7.42
C SER A 80 -0.42 -0.84 7.97
N VAL A 81 -0.82 -2.08 7.69
CA VAL A 81 -2.06 -2.68 8.23
C VAL A 81 -2.01 -2.76 9.76
N LEU A 82 -0.90 -3.22 10.32
CA LEU A 82 -0.75 -3.38 11.77
C LEU A 82 -0.72 -2.02 12.50
N ARG A 83 -0.02 -1.01 11.96
CA ARG A 83 -0.03 0.36 12.51
C ARG A 83 -1.43 0.95 12.51
N ASN A 84 -2.11 0.88 11.36
CA ASN A 84 -3.46 1.42 11.24
C ASN A 84 -4.47 0.70 12.15
N ALA A 85 -4.33 -0.60 12.34
CA ALA A 85 -5.13 -1.36 13.29
C ALA A 85 -4.85 -0.92 14.74
N ALA A 86 -3.58 -0.72 15.11
CA ALA A 86 -3.23 -0.21 16.45
C ALA A 86 -3.86 1.16 16.72
N GLU A 87 -3.74 2.10 15.79
CA GLU A 87 -4.33 3.43 15.91
C GLU A 87 -5.87 3.39 16.04
N GLN A 88 -6.54 2.57 15.23
CA GLN A 88 -8.00 2.45 15.27
C GLN A 88 -8.49 1.79 16.56
N PHE A 89 -7.84 0.72 17.02
CA PHE A 89 -8.21 0.08 18.29
C PHE A 89 -7.94 1.00 19.48
N GLU A 90 -6.87 1.81 19.44
CA GLU A 90 -6.61 2.82 20.47
C GLU A 90 -7.74 3.86 20.52
N ASP A 91 -8.17 4.36 19.35
CA ASP A 91 -9.28 5.30 19.28
C ASP A 91 -10.59 4.70 19.79
N LEU A 92 -10.94 3.50 19.32
CA LEU A 92 -12.14 2.78 19.74
C LEU A 92 -12.14 2.49 21.24
N ARG A 93 -11.00 2.09 21.82
CA ARG A 93 -10.84 1.89 23.26
C ARG A 93 -11.02 3.20 24.02
N ARG A 94 -10.43 4.32 23.56
CA ARG A 94 -10.63 5.65 24.17
C ARG A 94 -12.10 6.06 24.15
N ARG A 95 -12.77 5.89 23.00
CA ARG A 95 -14.20 6.19 22.83
C ARG A 95 -15.07 5.32 23.74
N LEU A 96 -14.76 4.03 23.85
CA LEU A 96 -15.46 3.09 24.74
C LEU A 96 -15.32 3.55 26.21
N LEU A 97 -14.10 3.79 26.68
CA LEU A 97 -13.84 4.21 28.05
C LEU A 97 -14.51 5.56 28.36
N SER A 98 -14.52 6.49 27.40
CA SER A 98 -15.24 7.76 27.51
C SER A 98 -16.76 7.55 27.65
N ALA A 99 -17.36 6.68 26.82
CA ALA A 99 -18.78 6.35 26.91
C ALA A 99 -19.14 5.69 28.26
N VAL A 100 -18.31 4.77 28.75
CA VAL A 100 -18.48 4.11 30.05
C VAL A 100 -18.38 5.13 31.19
N ASN A 101 -17.40 6.01 31.16
CA ASN A 101 -17.25 7.07 32.17
C ASN A 101 -18.42 8.06 32.12
N GLY A 102 -18.90 8.42 30.93
CA GLY A 102 -20.09 9.24 30.76
C GLY A 102 -21.36 8.60 31.35
N ALA A 103 -21.58 7.32 31.08
CA ALA A 103 -22.70 6.57 31.65
C ALA A 103 -22.64 6.55 33.19
N ARG A 104 -21.46 6.27 33.75
CA ARG A 104 -21.24 6.28 35.22
C ARG A 104 -21.46 7.66 35.82
N ALA A 105 -20.99 8.72 35.17
CA ALA A 105 -21.21 10.10 35.61
C ALA A 105 -22.70 10.50 35.57
N ALA A 106 -23.49 9.89 34.68
CA ALA A 106 -24.95 10.03 34.63
C ALA A 106 -25.69 9.17 35.67
N GLY A 107 -24.97 8.47 36.56
CA GLY A 107 -25.56 7.63 37.62
C GLY A 107 -26.01 6.24 37.14
N LEU A 108 -25.59 5.81 35.95
CA LEU A 108 -25.94 4.52 35.37
C LEU A 108 -24.91 3.45 35.75
N HIS A 109 -25.37 2.20 35.83
CA HIS A 109 -24.49 1.05 35.99
C HIS A 109 -24.11 0.49 34.61
N VAL A 110 -22.83 0.14 34.43
CA VAL A 110 -22.32 -0.57 33.26
C VAL A 110 -21.68 -1.85 33.76
N ASP A 111 -22.19 -3.01 33.34
CA ASP A 111 -21.66 -4.32 33.73
C ASP A 111 -20.44 -4.72 32.88
N ASP A 112 -19.87 -5.89 33.17
CA ASP A 112 -18.70 -6.42 32.47
C ASP A 112 -18.96 -6.86 31.02
N ASP A 113 -20.23 -7.01 30.63
CA ASP A 113 -20.64 -7.28 29.25
C ASP A 113 -20.95 -5.98 28.47
N GLY A 114 -20.83 -4.82 29.12
CA GLY A 114 -21.13 -3.51 28.54
C GLY A 114 -22.62 -3.16 28.51
N ARG A 115 -23.49 -3.89 29.22
CA ARG A 115 -24.90 -3.52 29.36
C ARG A 115 -25.04 -2.34 30.32
N VAL A 116 -25.87 -1.39 29.92
CA VAL A 116 -26.14 -0.19 30.70
C VAL A 116 -27.52 -0.27 31.33
N SER A 117 -27.60 -0.10 32.64
CA SER A 117 -28.86 -0.12 33.39
C SER A 117 -29.03 1.12 34.26
N ALA A 118 -30.28 1.60 34.34
CA ALA A 118 -30.66 2.64 35.28
C ALA A 118 -30.71 2.07 36.71
N PRO A 119 -30.43 2.89 37.74
CA PRO A 119 -30.56 2.45 39.12
C PRO A 119 -32.01 2.07 39.44
N LEU A 120 -32.17 1.04 40.28
CA LEU A 120 -33.50 0.61 40.73
C LEU A 120 -34.15 1.70 41.60
N PRO A 121 -35.49 1.82 41.56
CA PRO A 121 -36.22 2.73 42.44
C PRO A 121 -35.93 2.43 43.92
N SER A 122 -35.68 3.47 44.71
CA SER A 122 -35.41 3.34 46.15
C SER A 122 -36.68 3.19 47.00
N ALA A 123 -37.87 3.40 46.42
CA ALA A 123 -39.16 3.29 47.10
C ALA A 123 -40.27 2.75 46.17
N PRO A 124 -41.34 2.13 46.73
CA PRO A 124 -42.47 1.60 45.95
C PRO A 124 -43.35 2.69 45.31
N TYR A 125 -43.29 3.92 45.83
CA TYR A 125 -44.06 5.08 45.36
C TYR A 125 -43.10 6.23 45.08
N LEU A 126 -43.15 6.76 43.86
CA LEU A 126 -42.31 7.86 43.40
C LEU A 126 -43.12 9.15 43.33
N THR A 127 -42.50 10.28 43.64
CA THR A 127 -43.07 11.59 43.33
C THR A 127 -42.99 11.86 41.82
N PRO A 128 -43.79 12.78 41.25
CA PRO A 128 -43.72 13.11 39.83
C PRO A 128 -42.31 13.50 39.35
N ASP A 129 -41.53 14.20 40.17
CA ASP A 129 -40.14 14.56 39.87
C ASP A 129 -39.22 13.33 39.83
N GLN A 130 -39.44 12.36 40.73
CA GLN A 130 -38.70 11.10 40.76
C GLN A 130 -39.05 10.21 39.57
N GLU A 131 -40.33 10.13 39.18
CA GLU A 131 -40.75 9.43 37.96
C GLU A 131 -40.12 10.05 36.71
N GLN A 132 -40.05 11.39 36.64
CA GLN A 132 -39.39 12.06 35.53
C GLN A 132 -37.87 11.78 35.50
N ALA A 133 -37.22 11.76 36.67
CA ALA A 133 -35.81 11.41 36.79
C ALA A 133 -35.54 9.96 36.37
N GLU A 134 -36.39 9.01 36.78
CA GLU A 134 -36.31 7.60 36.38
C GLU A 134 -36.46 7.45 34.86
N ARG A 135 -37.46 8.11 34.25
CA ARG A 135 -37.63 8.11 32.78
C ARG A 135 -36.40 8.64 32.06
N ARG A 136 -35.77 9.70 32.59
CA ARG A 136 -34.52 10.25 32.04
C ARG A 136 -33.36 9.26 32.20
N ALA A 137 -33.24 8.59 33.35
CA ALA A 137 -32.21 7.59 33.58
C ALA A 137 -32.36 6.38 32.64
N LEU A 138 -33.58 5.89 32.43
CA LEU A 138 -33.87 4.82 31.47
C LEU A 138 -33.53 5.24 30.03
N ALA A 139 -33.92 6.45 29.62
CA ALA A 139 -33.58 6.99 28.30
C ALA A 139 -32.05 7.12 28.13
N ASN A 140 -31.34 7.63 29.14
CA ASN A 140 -29.88 7.72 29.11
C ASN A 140 -29.22 6.34 29.06
N ALA A 141 -29.74 5.34 29.79
CA ALA A 141 -29.26 3.96 29.75
C ALA A 141 -29.37 3.38 28.32
N GLU A 142 -30.49 3.61 27.65
CA GLU A 142 -30.68 3.19 26.26
C GLU A 142 -29.68 3.88 25.31
N ILE A 143 -29.47 5.20 25.48
CA ILE A 143 -28.53 5.98 24.65
C ILE A 143 -27.09 5.48 24.82
N TYR A 144 -26.61 5.35 26.06
CA TYR A 144 -25.26 4.87 26.33
C TYR A 144 -25.10 3.39 25.94
N GLY A 145 -26.10 2.55 26.17
CA GLY A 145 -26.09 1.16 25.73
C GLY A 145 -25.96 1.03 24.22
N LYS A 146 -26.71 1.84 23.45
CA LYS A 146 -26.58 1.92 21.98
C LYS A 146 -25.21 2.43 21.53
N LEU A 147 -24.67 3.44 22.21
CA LEU A 147 -23.35 3.99 21.90
C LEU A 147 -22.23 2.95 22.13
N ILE A 148 -22.24 2.27 23.28
CA ILE A 148 -21.27 1.22 23.61
C ILE A 148 -21.38 0.07 22.60
N ALA A 149 -22.59 -0.42 22.33
CA ALA A 149 -22.81 -1.46 21.33
C ALA A 149 -22.31 -1.06 19.94
N LYS A 150 -22.52 0.20 19.53
CA LYS A 150 -22.01 0.73 18.26
C LYS A 150 -20.48 0.69 18.22
N ILE A 151 -19.79 1.14 19.28
CA ILE A 151 -18.32 1.14 19.34
C ILE A 151 -17.77 -0.29 19.28
N VAL A 152 -18.39 -1.25 19.97
CA VAL A 152 -17.97 -2.67 19.93
C VAL A 152 -18.21 -3.29 18.54
N ASN A 153 -19.29 -2.92 17.87
CA ASN A 153 -19.54 -3.34 16.48
C ASN A 153 -18.49 -2.74 15.52
N GLU A 154 -18.18 -1.45 15.65
CA GLU A 154 -17.10 -0.81 14.87
C GLU A 154 -15.75 -1.52 15.11
N ALA A 155 -15.46 -1.93 16.35
CA ALA A 155 -14.26 -2.71 16.66
C ALA A 155 -14.26 -4.11 16.03
N THR A 156 -15.42 -4.78 15.98
CA THR A 156 -15.56 -6.05 15.25
C THR A 156 -15.32 -5.86 13.76
N GLU A 157 -15.85 -4.80 13.18
CA GLU A 157 -15.61 -4.47 11.78
C GLU A 157 -14.11 -4.26 11.53
N VAL A 158 -13.43 -3.43 12.33
CA VAL A 158 -11.98 -3.20 12.24
C VAL A 158 -11.16 -4.48 12.38
N ASP A 159 -11.50 -5.35 13.35
CA ASP A 159 -10.88 -6.67 13.52
C ASP A 159 -11.03 -7.54 12.27
N ASP A 160 -12.24 -7.63 11.73
CA ASP A 160 -12.53 -8.46 10.58
C ASP A 160 -11.80 -7.99 9.31
N ARG A 161 -11.73 -6.68 9.03
CA ARG A 161 -10.94 -6.15 7.88
C ARG A 161 -9.45 -6.35 8.08
N THR A 162 -8.95 -6.10 9.29
CA THR A 162 -7.52 -6.31 9.62
C THR A 162 -7.15 -7.77 9.42
N ALA A 163 -7.95 -8.70 9.95
CA ALA A 163 -7.72 -10.13 9.78
C ALA A 163 -7.80 -10.59 8.32
N ARG A 164 -8.71 -10.02 7.51
CA ARG A 164 -8.74 -10.28 6.06
C ARG A 164 -7.47 -9.80 5.36
N ALA A 165 -7.04 -8.57 5.62
CA ALA A 165 -5.84 -8.01 5.03
C ALA A 165 -4.59 -8.83 5.38
N LEU A 166 -4.42 -9.18 6.65
CA LEU A 166 -3.28 -10.00 7.09
C LEU A 166 -3.28 -11.41 6.47
N ARG A 167 -4.45 -12.02 6.27
CA ARG A 167 -4.55 -13.32 5.57
C ARG A 167 -4.19 -13.19 4.08
N ALA A 168 -4.60 -12.10 3.43
CA ALA A 168 -4.27 -11.86 2.03
C ALA A 168 -2.76 -11.62 1.80
N LEU A 169 -2.08 -11.04 2.80
CA LEU A 169 -0.64 -10.78 2.78
C LEU A 169 0.22 -11.98 3.17
N GLN A 170 -0.36 -13.13 3.52
CA GLN A 170 0.43 -14.34 3.78
C GLN A 170 1.06 -14.83 2.48
N PRO A 171 2.37 -15.17 2.48
CA PRO A 171 3.01 -15.79 1.33
C PRO A 171 2.26 -17.05 0.92
N ALA A 172 2.00 -17.22 -0.38
CA ALA A 172 1.46 -18.47 -0.89
C ALA A 172 2.52 -19.58 -0.73
N ASP A 173 2.13 -20.73 -0.17
CA ASP A 173 3.00 -21.88 0.04
C ASP A 173 3.18 -22.70 -1.26
N ASP A 174 3.30 -22.03 -2.40
CA ASP A 174 3.26 -22.66 -3.74
C ASP A 174 4.62 -22.86 -4.42
N GLY A 175 5.71 -22.61 -3.69
CA GLY A 175 7.04 -23.16 -4.02
C GLY A 175 7.62 -22.74 -5.37
N GLY A 176 7.20 -21.60 -5.92
CA GLY A 176 7.73 -21.08 -7.17
C GLY A 176 7.69 -19.56 -7.24
N HIS A 177 8.86 -18.94 -7.16
CA HIS A 177 9.07 -17.50 -7.31
C HIS A 177 9.09 -17.15 -8.79
N TYR A 178 8.08 -16.42 -9.26
CA TYR A 178 7.91 -16.05 -10.66
C TYR A 178 7.40 -14.62 -10.77
N ALA A 179 7.63 -13.96 -11.91
CA ALA A 179 7.21 -12.58 -12.21
C ALA A 179 5.73 -12.24 -11.93
N TRP A 180 4.83 -13.22 -11.81
CA TRP A 180 3.42 -12.99 -11.44
C TRP A 180 3.20 -12.83 -9.92
N GLU A 181 4.22 -12.96 -9.08
CA GLU A 181 4.14 -12.68 -7.64
C GLU A 181 3.91 -11.19 -7.34
N TYR A 182 4.33 -10.28 -8.23
CA TYR A 182 3.95 -8.86 -8.16
C TYR A 182 2.43 -8.67 -8.25
N ASN A 183 1.73 -9.47 -9.07
CA ASN A 183 0.27 -9.44 -9.15
C ASN A 183 -0.36 -9.90 -7.84
N LYS A 184 0.14 -11.00 -7.26
CA LYS A 184 -0.32 -11.49 -5.94
C LYS A 184 -0.14 -10.42 -4.86
N ALA A 185 1.03 -9.78 -4.82
CA ALA A 185 1.31 -8.74 -3.84
C ALA A 185 0.44 -7.48 -4.05
N THR A 186 0.19 -7.08 -5.31
CA THR A 186 -0.75 -6.02 -5.67
C THR A 186 -2.19 -6.36 -5.23
N GLU A 187 -2.67 -7.57 -5.51
CA GLU A 187 -3.99 -8.03 -5.09
C GLU A 187 -4.12 -8.09 -3.56
N ALA A 188 -3.10 -8.59 -2.86
CA ALA A 188 -3.06 -8.60 -1.40
C ALA A 188 -3.11 -7.17 -0.82
N ALA A 189 -2.42 -6.22 -1.46
CA ALA A 189 -2.44 -4.82 -1.05
C ALA A 189 -3.82 -4.16 -1.22
N LYS A 190 -4.71 -4.66 -2.10
CA LYS A 190 -6.10 -4.17 -2.16
C LYS A 190 -6.89 -4.48 -0.90
N ALA A 191 -6.68 -5.65 -0.30
CA ALA A 191 -7.26 -5.99 1.01
C ALA A 191 -6.68 -5.10 2.12
N ALA A 192 -5.38 -4.77 2.05
CA ALA A 192 -4.76 -3.79 2.94
C ALA A 192 -5.36 -2.39 2.77
N ALA A 193 -5.61 -1.95 1.53
CA ALA A 193 -6.26 -0.67 1.24
C ALA A 193 -7.65 -0.61 1.89
N GLU A 194 -8.48 -1.66 1.73
CA GLU A 194 -9.78 -1.75 2.41
C GLU A 194 -9.65 -1.66 3.94
N ALA A 195 -8.65 -2.32 4.52
CA ALA A 195 -8.38 -2.28 5.95
C ALA A 195 -7.97 -0.89 6.46
N LEU A 196 -7.38 -0.04 5.60
CA LEU A 196 -7.09 1.36 5.88
C LEU A 196 -8.27 2.29 5.56
N GLY A 197 -9.39 1.78 5.04
CA GLY A 197 -10.52 2.59 4.58
C GLY A 197 -10.29 3.28 3.25
N LEU A 198 -9.29 2.82 2.48
CA LEU A 198 -8.95 3.31 1.17
C LEU A 198 -9.64 2.49 0.09
N SER A 199 -9.95 3.13 -1.02
CA SER A 199 -10.53 2.46 -2.18
C SER A 199 -10.02 3.09 -3.47
N ALA A 200 -10.20 2.38 -4.58
CA ALA A 200 -9.93 2.97 -5.88
C ALA A 200 -10.69 4.29 -6.07
N ASP A 201 -11.95 4.39 -5.63
CA ASP A 201 -12.78 5.59 -5.80
C ASP A 201 -12.24 6.82 -5.06
N SER A 202 -11.39 6.63 -4.05
CA SER A 202 -10.70 7.72 -3.36
C SER A 202 -9.57 8.35 -4.18
N ILE A 203 -9.09 7.65 -5.21
CA ILE A 203 -8.04 8.13 -6.12
C ILE A 203 -8.66 9.08 -7.15
N PRO A 204 -8.08 10.27 -7.38
CA PRO A 204 -8.51 11.19 -8.43
C PRO A 204 -8.67 10.49 -9.79
N ALA A 205 -9.60 11.00 -10.60
CA ALA A 205 -9.78 10.50 -11.96
C ALA A 205 -8.62 11.00 -12.85
N PRO A 206 -8.22 10.23 -13.89
CA PRO A 206 -7.29 10.73 -14.90
C PRO A 206 -7.76 12.06 -15.50
N GLY A 207 -6.85 13.01 -15.65
CA GLY A 207 -7.16 14.38 -16.11
C GLY A 207 -7.66 15.34 -15.02
N THR A 208 -7.72 14.90 -13.75
CA THR A 208 -7.85 15.83 -12.61
C THR A 208 -6.69 16.83 -12.63
N ASP A 209 -6.97 18.08 -12.22
CA ASP A 209 -5.95 19.12 -12.14
C ASP A 209 -4.72 18.64 -11.33
N PRO A 210 -3.49 18.69 -11.90
CA PRO A 210 -2.29 18.17 -11.24
C PRO A 210 -2.03 18.79 -9.87
N LYS A 211 -2.43 20.05 -9.66
CA LYS A 211 -2.29 20.68 -8.34
C LYS A 211 -3.23 20.04 -7.32
N ALA A 212 -4.48 19.76 -7.69
CA ALA A 212 -5.42 19.05 -6.84
C ALA A 212 -4.95 17.62 -6.52
N VAL A 213 -4.35 16.92 -7.49
CA VAL A 213 -3.74 15.60 -7.26
C VAL A 213 -2.58 15.71 -6.26
N LYS A 214 -1.70 16.70 -6.41
CA LYS A 214 -0.60 16.94 -5.48
C LYS A 214 -1.09 17.22 -4.05
N ASP A 215 -2.10 18.08 -3.92
CA ASP A 215 -2.69 18.44 -2.63
C ASP A 215 -3.35 17.23 -1.97
N TRP A 216 -4.07 16.42 -2.74
CA TRP A 216 -4.61 15.13 -2.30
C TRP A 216 -3.51 14.18 -1.84
N TRP A 217 -2.49 13.94 -2.67
CA TRP A 217 -1.38 13.04 -2.35
C TRP A 217 -0.63 13.47 -1.08
N SER A 218 -0.44 14.78 -0.90
CA SER A 218 0.25 15.33 0.27
C SER A 218 -0.59 15.27 1.55
N SER A 219 -1.91 15.10 1.44
CA SER A 219 -2.80 14.97 2.60
C SER A 219 -2.81 13.55 3.19
N LEU A 220 -2.35 12.57 2.42
CA LEU A 220 -2.28 11.17 2.82
C LEU A 220 -1.09 10.92 3.76
N SER A 221 -1.32 10.08 4.76
CA SER A 221 -0.27 9.53 5.60
C SER A 221 0.74 8.72 4.77
N PRO A 222 1.97 8.50 5.30
CA PRO A 222 2.94 7.64 4.64
C PRO A 222 2.41 6.22 4.35
N ASP A 223 1.64 5.64 5.27
CA ASP A 223 1.07 4.31 5.12
C ASP A 223 -0.02 4.27 4.03
N GLU A 224 -0.90 5.27 3.98
CA GLU A 224 -1.90 5.36 2.91
C GLU A 224 -1.24 5.51 1.54
N ARG A 225 -0.20 6.35 1.41
CA ARG A 225 0.56 6.49 0.15
C ARG A 225 1.22 5.18 -0.27
N GLN A 226 1.90 4.51 0.66
CA GLN A 226 2.55 3.22 0.38
C GLN A 226 1.53 2.18 -0.08
N VAL A 227 0.41 2.03 0.64
CA VAL A 227 -0.61 1.03 0.31
C VAL A 227 -1.29 1.35 -1.02
N LEU A 228 -1.58 2.62 -1.33
CA LEU A 228 -2.16 2.98 -2.63
C LEU A 228 -1.19 2.73 -3.79
N LEU A 229 0.11 3.03 -3.62
CA LEU A 229 1.14 2.76 -4.62
C LEU A 229 1.20 1.27 -4.99
N THR A 230 1.08 0.39 -4.00
CA THR A 230 1.08 -1.05 -4.23
C THR A 230 -0.26 -1.59 -4.72
N ALA A 231 -1.39 -1.09 -4.20
CA ALA A 231 -2.71 -1.65 -4.50
C ALA A 231 -3.31 -1.20 -5.83
N PHE A 232 -2.98 0.02 -6.27
CA PHE A 232 -3.55 0.65 -7.47
C PHE A 232 -2.49 1.33 -8.36
N PRO A 233 -1.40 0.64 -8.73
CA PRO A 233 -0.29 1.22 -9.46
C PRO A 233 -0.71 1.83 -10.82
N GLU A 234 -1.61 1.17 -11.55
CA GLU A 234 -2.07 1.64 -12.87
C GLU A 234 -2.85 2.96 -12.76
N ARG A 235 -3.62 3.12 -11.68
CA ARG A 235 -4.40 4.34 -11.46
C ARG A 235 -3.51 5.50 -11.06
N LEU A 236 -2.55 5.27 -10.17
CA LEU A 236 -1.62 6.31 -9.71
C LEU A 236 -0.63 6.72 -10.81
N GLY A 237 -0.07 5.74 -11.54
CA GLY A 237 0.88 6.01 -12.63
C GLY A 237 0.29 6.89 -13.74
N ALA A 238 -1.03 6.81 -13.95
CA ALA A 238 -1.78 7.63 -14.88
C ALA A 238 -2.03 9.08 -14.42
N LEU A 239 -1.77 9.44 -13.15
CA LEU A 239 -2.03 10.77 -12.63
C LEU A 239 -0.86 11.72 -12.86
N ASP A 240 -1.19 12.90 -13.39
CA ASP A 240 -0.30 14.05 -13.33
C ASP A 240 -0.38 14.71 -11.94
N GLY A 241 0.75 15.24 -11.45
CA GLY A 241 0.82 15.95 -10.15
C GLY A 241 1.42 15.13 -9.00
N LEU A 242 1.64 13.83 -9.19
CA LEU A 242 2.44 13.03 -8.26
C LEU A 242 3.94 13.37 -8.39
N PRO A 243 4.73 13.27 -7.29
CA PRO A 243 6.18 13.26 -7.38
C PRO A 243 6.68 12.22 -8.37
N ALA A 244 7.72 12.54 -9.13
CA ALA A 244 8.28 11.68 -10.17
C ALA A 244 8.73 10.32 -9.64
N VAL A 245 9.21 10.28 -8.39
CA VAL A 245 9.61 9.03 -7.70
C VAL A 245 8.40 8.14 -7.43
N ASP A 246 7.31 8.71 -6.92
CA ASP A 246 6.08 7.95 -6.63
C ASP A 246 5.42 7.47 -7.94
N ARG A 247 5.43 8.31 -8.97
CA ARG A 247 4.89 7.99 -10.29
C ARG A 247 5.73 6.92 -11.01
N ASP A 248 7.05 6.98 -10.89
CA ASP A 248 7.97 5.96 -11.38
C ASP A 248 7.71 4.61 -10.72
N TYR A 249 7.63 4.57 -9.38
CA TYR A 249 7.30 3.37 -8.64
C TYR A 249 5.98 2.75 -9.11
N ALA A 250 4.90 3.56 -9.18
CA ALA A 250 3.60 3.10 -9.63
C ALA A 250 3.63 2.54 -11.06
N ASN A 251 4.27 3.24 -12.01
CA ASN A 251 4.32 2.79 -13.40
C ASN A 251 5.21 1.56 -13.59
N ARG A 252 6.30 1.41 -12.82
CA ARG A 252 7.15 0.22 -12.84
C ARG A 252 6.38 -1.00 -12.32
N LEU A 253 5.66 -0.86 -11.21
CA LEU A 253 4.82 -1.94 -10.70
C LEU A 253 3.69 -2.29 -11.69
N ALA A 254 3.05 -1.30 -12.33
CA ALA A 254 2.08 -1.54 -13.40
C ALA A 254 2.68 -2.29 -14.61
N LEU A 255 3.93 -1.96 -14.98
CA LEU A 255 4.65 -2.65 -16.05
C LEU A 255 4.98 -4.10 -15.66
N ARG A 256 5.45 -4.34 -14.43
CA ARG A 256 5.69 -5.68 -13.88
C ARG A 256 4.40 -6.49 -13.85
N ASN A 257 3.28 -5.89 -13.42
CA ASN A 257 1.98 -6.54 -13.41
C ASN A 257 1.52 -6.96 -14.81
N PHE A 258 1.68 -6.08 -15.82
CA PHE A 258 1.39 -6.41 -17.22
C PHE A 258 2.23 -7.60 -17.72
N ILE A 259 3.51 -7.66 -17.36
CA ILE A 259 4.40 -8.77 -17.72
C ILE A 259 3.94 -10.06 -17.03
N GLY A 260 3.68 -10.00 -15.72
CA GLY A 260 3.19 -11.12 -14.92
C GLY A 260 1.85 -11.67 -15.41
N ASP A 261 0.91 -10.79 -15.77
CA ASP A 261 -0.40 -11.16 -16.33
C ASP A 261 -0.26 -11.89 -17.67
N ASN A 262 0.65 -11.45 -18.53
CA ASN A 262 0.90 -12.13 -19.78
C ASN A 262 1.45 -13.55 -19.55
N ILE A 263 2.37 -13.72 -18.60
CA ILE A 263 2.91 -15.05 -18.25
C ILE A 263 1.81 -15.95 -17.67
N ALA A 264 1.06 -15.44 -16.68
CA ALA A 264 0.01 -16.20 -16.00
C ALA A 264 -1.11 -16.64 -16.96
N ASN A 265 -1.39 -15.84 -18.00
CA ASN A 265 -2.41 -16.14 -18.99
C ASN A 265 -1.85 -16.82 -20.26
N HIS A 266 -0.58 -17.25 -20.26
CA HIS A 266 0.09 -17.86 -21.41
C HIS A 266 0.05 -17.00 -22.70
N ARG A 267 0.18 -15.68 -22.52
CA ARG A 267 0.25 -14.64 -23.56
C ARG A 267 1.65 -14.05 -23.72
N ASP A 268 2.66 -14.69 -23.13
CA ASP A 268 4.06 -14.29 -23.19
C ASP A 268 4.71 -14.71 -24.52
N SER A 269 4.46 -15.95 -24.96
CA SER A 269 5.13 -16.52 -26.13
C SER A 269 4.66 -15.89 -27.46
N GLY A 270 5.61 -15.33 -28.22
CA GLY A 270 5.36 -14.71 -29.53
C GLY A 270 4.53 -13.44 -29.48
N ASN A 271 4.39 -12.82 -28.29
CA ASN A 271 3.65 -11.58 -28.10
C ASN A 271 4.60 -10.38 -28.17
N PRO A 272 4.51 -9.54 -29.23
CA PRO A 272 5.39 -8.38 -29.37
C PRO A 272 5.20 -7.32 -28.26
N GLU A 273 4.00 -7.23 -27.66
CA GLU A 273 3.73 -6.31 -26.54
C GLU A 273 4.51 -6.75 -25.30
N HIS A 274 4.45 -8.05 -24.98
CA HIS A 274 5.20 -8.64 -23.87
C HIS A 274 6.72 -8.48 -24.05
N GLU A 275 7.24 -8.78 -25.24
CA GLU A 275 8.67 -8.61 -25.54
C GLU A 275 9.14 -7.14 -25.42
N ARG A 276 8.30 -6.18 -25.82
CA ARG A 276 8.61 -4.75 -25.66
C ARG A 276 8.58 -4.31 -24.20
N ALA A 277 7.61 -4.81 -23.43
CA ALA A 277 7.49 -4.54 -22.00
C ALA A 277 8.72 -5.05 -21.24
N LEU A 278 9.14 -6.30 -21.50
CA LEU A 278 10.36 -6.88 -20.91
C LEU A 278 11.61 -6.05 -21.21
N LYS A 279 11.81 -5.65 -22.48
CA LYS A 279 12.97 -4.84 -22.87
C LYS A 279 12.96 -3.44 -22.25
N LEU A 280 11.78 -2.86 -22.02
CA LEU A 280 11.67 -1.60 -21.28
C LEU A 280 12.05 -1.81 -19.82
N LEU A 281 11.49 -2.83 -19.16
CA LEU A 281 11.77 -3.14 -17.77
C LEU A 281 13.28 -3.38 -17.54
N GLU A 282 13.90 -4.23 -18.38
CA GLU A 282 15.35 -4.51 -18.32
C GLU A 282 16.18 -3.21 -18.41
N ARG A 283 15.79 -2.27 -19.28
CA ARG A 283 16.50 -0.99 -19.41
C ARG A 283 16.29 -0.08 -18.20
N LEU A 284 15.10 -0.12 -17.59
CA LEU A 284 14.79 0.65 -16.39
C LEU A 284 15.59 0.13 -15.20
N GLU A 285 15.70 -1.19 -15.05
CA GLU A 285 16.50 -1.89 -14.02
C GLU A 285 18.01 -1.64 -14.20
N GLN A 286 18.52 -1.77 -15.43
CA GLN A 286 19.92 -1.43 -15.73
C GLN A 286 20.27 0.01 -15.34
N SER A 287 19.29 0.92 -15.41
CA SER A 287 19.52 2.32 -15.07
C SER A 287 19.64 2.61 -13.58
N GLU A 288 19.29 1.67 -12.71
CA GLU A 288 19.30 1.87 -11.26
C GLU A 288 20.71 1.94 -10.69
N THR A 289 21.65 1.25 -11.34
CA THR A 289 23.09 1.35 -11.05
C THR A 289 23.72 2.65 -11.56
N ASN A 290 22.99 3.46 -12.34
CA ASN A 290 23.52 4.72 -12.85
C ASN A 290 23.54 5.79 -11.74
N PRO A 291 24.44 6.79 -11.86
CA PRO A 291 24.39 7.98 -11.02
C PRO A 291 22.99 8.63 -11.05
N PRO A 292 22.53 9.30 -9.97
CA PRO A 292 21.16 9.82 -9.87
C PRO A 292 20.69 10.69 -11.04
N HIS A 293 21.59 11.48 -11.65
CA HIS A 293 21.30 12.33 -12.81
C HIS A 293 21.17 11.56 -14.15
N LYS A 294 21.35 10.24 -14.14
CA LYS A 294 21.24 9.33 -15.29
C LYS A 294 20.27 8.16 -15.05
N ARG A 295 19.70 8.04 -13.85
CA ARG A 295 18.67 7.04 -13.55
C ARG A 295 17.42 7.34 -14.38
N LEU A 296 16.75 6.30 -14.87
CA LEU A 296 15.52 6.45 -15.64
C LEU A 296 14.30 6.43 -14.72
N TYR A 297 13.39 7.37 -14.93
CA TYR A 297 12.10 7.45 -14.27
C TYR A 297 10.98 7.24 -15.30
N LEU A 298 10.15 6.24 -15.10
CA LEU A 298 8.99 5.92 -15.93
C LEU A 298 7.79 6.78 -15.48
N LEU A 299 7.53 7.87 -16.19
CA LEU A 299 6.47 8.82 -15.85
C LEU A 299 5.10 8.41 -16.41
N SER A 300 5.05 7.60 -17.48
CA SER A 300 3.80 7.05 -17.99
C SER A 300 4.10 5.82 -18.83
N ILE A 301 3.19 4.85 -18.79
CA ILE A 301 3.24 3.64 -19.60
C ILE A 301 1.84 3.26 -20.10
N ASP A 302 1.76 2.86 -21.36
CA ASP A 302 0.65 2.15 -21.98
C ASP A 302 1.29 1.04 -22.83
N PRO A 303 1.35 -0.22 -22.36
CA PRO A 303 2.10 -1.27 -23.05
C PRO A 303 1.32 -1.89 -24.24
N VAL A 304 0.06 -1.49 -24.44
CA VAL A 304 -0.85 -2.10 -25.44
C VAL A 304 -0.60 -1.55 -26.85
N GLY A 305 -0.80 -2.39 -27.88
CA GLY A 305 -0.58 -2.03 -29.27
C GLY A 305 0.90 -1.76 -29.54
N ASP A 306 1.23 -0.65 -30.19
CA ASP A 306 2.64 -0.23 -30.39
C ASP A 306 3.32 0.18 -29.06
N GLY A 307 2.50 0.44 -28.05
CA GLY A 307 2.82 0.92 -26.73
C GLY A 307 3.50 2.29 -26.67
N LYS A 308 3.31 2.99 -25.55
CA LYS A 308 3.74 4.36 -25.31
C LYS A 308 4.37 4.45 -23.94
N ALA A 309 5.48 5.16 -23.83
CA ALA A 309 6.10 5.46 -22.55
C ALA A 309 6.60 6.90 -22.52
N ALA A 310 6.54 7.52 -21.34
CA ALA A 310 7.24 8.75 -21.04
C ALA A 310 8.34 8.43 -20.02
N ILE A 311 9.59 8.66 -20.40
CA ILE A 311 10.76 8.35 -19.57
C ILE A 311 11.55 9.64 -19.35
N ALA A 312 11.85 9.95 -18.09
CA ALA A 312 12.79 11.00 -17.72
C ALA A 312 14.17 10.40 -17.42
N ILE A 313 15.22 11.15 -17.77
CA ILE A 313 16.60 10.83 -17.41
C ILE A 313 17.01 11.79 -16.29
N GLY A 314 17.26 11.27 -15.10
CA GLY A 314 17.34 12.04 -13.87
C GLY A 314 15.96 12.46 -13.34
N ASN A 315 15.91 12.87 -12.08
CA ASN A 315 14.66 13.24 -11.43
C ASN A 315 14.20 14.64 -11.90
N PRO A 316 13.07 14.76 -12.65
CA PRO A 316 12.59 16.01 -13.19
C PRO A 316 12.10 17.00 -12.12
N ASP A 317 11.70 16.52 -10.93
CA ASP A 317 11.23 17.39 -9.84
C ASP A 317 12.37 18.20 -9.20
N THR A 318 13.60 17.71 -9.34
CA THR A 318 14.82 18.34 -8.80
C THR A 318 15.70 18.98 -9.88
N ALA A 319 15.29 18.89 -11.15
CA ALA A 319 16.09 19.36 -12.26
C ALA A 319 16.03 20.88 -12.39
N ASP A 320 17.19 21.52 -12.59
CA ASP A 320 17.26 22.97 -12.87
C ASP A 320 16.61 23.31 -14.24
N HIS A 321 16.76 22.39 -15.20
CA HIS A 321 16.29 22.54 -16.58
C HIS A 321 15.72 21.22 -17.11
N THR A 322 14.60 21.29 -17.82
CA THR A 322 13.97 20.14 -18.47
C THR A 322 13.96 20.33 -19.99
N ALA A 323 14.29 19.26 -20.71
CA ALA A 323 14.18 19.20 -22.17
C ALA A 323 13.28 18.01 -22.54
N VAL A 324 12.29 18.27 -23.38
CA VAL A 324 11.34 17.24 -23.82
C VAL A 324 11.66 16.85 -25.25
N LEU A 325 12.01 15.59 -25.46
CA LEU A 325 12.15 15.00 -26.78
C LEU A 325 10.92 14.14 -27.06
N VAL A 326 10.12 14.53 -28.05
CA VAL A 326 9.04 13.69 -28.57
C VAL A 326 9.57 13.00 -29.83
N PRO A 327 9.82 11.68 -29.80
CA PRO A 327 10.28 10.97 -30.98
C PRO A 327 9.21 11.02 -32.09
N GLY A 328 9.62 11.29 -33.34
CA GLY A 328 8.71 11.44 -34.48
C GLY A 328 8.04 10.14 -34.96
N VAL A 329 7.37 10.20 -36.12
CA VAL A 329 6.63 9.08 -36.73
C VAL A 329 7.60 7.92 -37.06
N ALA A 330 7.23 6.69 -36.66
CA ALA A 330 8.03 5.44 -36.67
C ALA A 330 8.80 5.08 -35.37
N ASN A 331 8.54 5.74 -34.24
CA ASN A 331 9.05 5.31 -32.95
C ASN A 331 8.07 4.37 -32.24
N ALA A 332 8.55 3.17 -31.88
CA ALA A 332 7.87 2.24 -31.00
C ALA A 332 8.60 2.21 -29.64
N LEU A 333 8.05 1.51 -28.64
CA LEU A 333 8.73 1.29 -27.34
C LEU A 333 10.20 0.84 -27.50
N VAL A 334 10.51 0.07 -28.54
CA VAL A 334 11.88 -0.35 -28.89
C VAL A 334 12.84 0.81 -29.19
N SER A 335 12.36 1.97 -29.62
CA SER A 335 13.20 3.14 -29.86
C SER A 335 13.79 3.70 -28.55
N TYR A 336 13.10 3.47 -27.43
CA TYR A 336 13.59 3.82 -26.10
C TYR A 336 14.53 2.76 -25.52
N THR A 337 14.70 1.60 -26.17
CA THR A 337 15.64 0.56 -25.74
C THR A 337 17.01 0.70 -26.41
N THR A 338 17.16 1.58 -27.41
CA THR A 338 18.46 1.90 -28.06
C THR A 338 19.16 3.08 -27.36
N PRO A 339 20.49 3.06 -27.14
CA PRO A 339 21.19 4.19 -26.50
C PRO A 339 21.05 5.46 -27.35
N VAL A 340 20.66 6.59 -26.74
CA VAL A 340 20.70 7.89 -27.42
C VAL A 340 22.18 8.24 -27.63
N PRO A 341 22.65 8.48 -28.86
CA PRO A 341 24.04 8.88 -29.07
C PRO A 341 24.29 10.20 -28.32
N GLN A 342 25.35 10.24 -27.50
CA GLN A 342 25.77 11.35 -26.64
C GLN A 342 26.15 12.67 -27.35
N LYS A 343 25.63 12.93 -28.56
CA LYS A 343 25.89 14.17 -29.29
C LYS A 343 24.65 15.03 -29.35
N ILE A 344 24.34 15.68 -28.23
CA ILE A 344 23.70 16.99 -28.28
C ILE A 344 24.66 17.93 -27.55
N ARG A 345 25.42 18.70 -28.34
CA ARG A 345 26.16 19.88 -27.91
C ARG A 345 25.22 21.07 -27.89
#